data_AF-A0A397C4P9-F1
#
_entry.id   AF-A0A397C4P9-F1
#
_cell.length_a   1.000
_cell.length_b   1.000
_cell.length_c   1.000
_cell.angle_alpha   90.00
_cell.angle_beta   90.00
_cell.angle_gamma   90.00
#
_symmetry.space_group_name_H-M   'P 1'
#
loop_
_entity.id
_entity.type
_entity.pdbx_description
1 polymer ?
#
loop_
_entity_poly.entity_id
_entity_poly.type
_entity_poly.pdbx_seq_one_letter_code
_entity_poly.pdbx_strand_id
1 'polypeptide(L)'
;MSVPPASSSVLEAVKANVLDVALAREEALAKFKDINWATYTRAGGFSLDKTEIAAIKEMEIVAKNASQNEDQADALIDTFLREYGTALGAGLLKLIKNVTEPSVLRYAFARIDDLLPDGGRSRKRATYFVGEGAYVEAAPFLRLLRSESGYTQYAAGHILAQFLTFRPKEQDIVSLIQWILDAVKASAQSNDVARAATARNAITTLMVLLRNETARKLFTRAGGLARYVCFCLWTLSFSEEAVDAFGTSGAISALIQQVVAAPREKVVRVALEALQNLLGKQNGAYNERMLDGGLLKTLTNLRDRKWTDEDITKSITAIRDVLIREFKELNTMERYEKEVRTGLLTWGLLHTDKFWRENVMAFEANDFALIRW
;
A
#
# COMPACT_ATOMS: atom_id res chain seq x y z
N MET A 1 -12.58 -1.51 -34.63
CA MET A 1 -11.73 -0.46 -34.01
C MET A 1 -11.14 -1.06 -32.76
N SER A 2 -9.84 -1.34 -32.80
CA SER A 2 -9.10 -1.99 -31.71
C SER A 2 -8.93 -1.01 -30.57
N VAL A 3 -9.51 -1.29 -29.41
CA VAL A 3 -9.25 -0.53 -28.19
C VAL A 3 -7.77 -0.74 -27.83
N PRO A 4 -6.96 0.32 -27.64
CA PRO A 4 -5.56 0.15 -27.25
C PRO A 4 -5.50 -0.51 -25.85
N PRO A 5 -4.49 -1.35 -25.58
CA PRO A 5 -4.45 -2.10 -24.32
C PRO A 5 -4.21 -1.12 -23.16
N ALA A 6 -5.19 -1.02 -22.25
CA ALA A 6 -5.18 -0.18 -21.04
C ALA A 6 -3.90 -0.32 -20.18
N SER A 7 -3.12 -1.39 -20.38
CA SER A 7 -1.80 -1.59 -19.76
C SER A 7 -0.77 -0.49 -20.07
N SER A 8 -0.82 0.18 -21.24
CA SER A 8 0.19 1.18 -21.60
C SER A 8 0.00 2.51 -20.85
N SER A 9 -1.25 2.95 -20.68
CA SER A 9 -1.60 4.23 -20.05
C SER A 9 -1.31 4.25 -18.54
N VAL A 10 -1.47 3.09 -17.87
CA VAL A 10 -1.16 2.96 -16.44
C VAL A 10 0.35 2.95 -16.22
N LEU A 11 1.11 2.23 -17.05
CA LEU A 11 2.58 2.27 -17.01
C LEU A 11 3.10 3.67 -17.31
N GLU A 12 2.48 4.39 -18.24
CA GLU A 12 2.78 5.79 -18.51
C GLU A 12 2.47 6.69 -17.32
N ALA A 13 1.35 6.51 -16.62
CA ALA A 13 1.01 7.28 -15.42
C ALA A 13 1.99 7.03 -14.25
N VAL A 14 2.42 5.78 -14.04
CA VAL A 14 3.44 5.44 -13.04
C VAL A 14 4.79 6.07 -13.41
N LYS A 15 5.20 5.97 -14.68
CA LYS A 15 6.42 6.60 -15.17
C LYS A 15 6.36 8.13 -15.06
N ALA A 16 5.22 8.73 -15.37
CA ALA A 16 4.99 10.17 -15.24
C ALA A 16 5.14 10.62 -13.78
N ASN A 17 4.57 9.89 -12.82
CA ASN A 17 4.71 10.24 -11.40
C ASN A 17 6.16 10.12 -10.90
N VAL A 18 6.94 9.13 -11.39
CA VAL A 18 8.38 9.03 -11.08
C VAL A 18 9.15 10.19 -11.71
N LEU A 19 8.82 10.54 -12.97
CA LEU A 19 9.42 11.66 -13.69
C LEU A 19 9.13 13.00 -12.99
N ASP A 20 7.90 13.22 -12.52
CA ASP A 20 7.48 14.42 -11.81
C ASP A 20 8.27 14.61 -10.51
N VAL A 21 8.51 13.52 -9.76
CA VAL A 21 9.32 13.57 -8.54
C VAL A 21 10.78 13.89 -8.86
N ALA A 22 11.35 13.27 -9.90
CA ALA A 22 12.71 13.53 -10.33
C ALA A 22 12.89 14.99 -10.80
N LEU A 23 11.95 15.49 -11.61
CA LEU A 23 11.94 16.89 -12.08
C LEU A 23 11.83 17.86 -10.90
N ALA A 24 10.88 17.64 -9.98
CA ALA A 24 10.70 18.50 -8.80
C ALA A 24 11.94 18.52 -7.89
N ARG A 25 12.68 17.41 -7.83
CA ARG A 25 13.96 17.31 -7.11
C ARG A 25 15.05 18.11 -7.81
N GLU A 26 15.20 17.98 -9.13
CA GLU A 26 16.18 18.77 -9.90
C GLU A 26 15.89 20.28 -9.82
N GLU A 27 14.62 20.68 -9.94
CA GLU A 27 14.20 22.06 -9.75
C GLU A 27 14.55 22.58 -8.34
N ALA A 28 14.37 21.76 -7.31
CA ALA A 28 14.71 22.12 -5.94
C ALA A 28 16.23 22.33 -5.76
N LEU A 29 17.06 21.49 -6.39
CA LEU A 29 18.51 21.65 -6.38
C LEU A 29 18.95 22.89 -7.15
N ALA A 30 18.35 23.17 -8.31
CA ALA A 30 18.67 24.33 -9.13
C ALA A 30 18.43 25.67 -8.42
N LYS A 31 17.43 25.72 -7.53
CA LYS A 31 17.09 26.89 -6.70
C LYS A 31 18.10 27.21 -5.60
N PHE A 32 19.18 26.43 -5.44
CA PHE A 32 20.23 26.72 -4.47
C PHE A 32 20.73 28.18 -4.53
N LYS A 33 20.92 28.70 -5.74
CA LYS A 33 21.43 30.06 -5.98
C LYS A 33 20.42 31.16 -5.61
N ASP A 34 19.14 30.83 -5.62
CA ASP A 34 18.06 31.76 -5.32
C ASP A 34 17.82 31.89 -3.81
N ILE A 35 18.36 30.96 -3.01
CA ILE A 35 18.25 30.98 -1.55
C ILE A 35 19.21 32.05 -0.99
N ASN A 36 18.65 32.98 -0.21
CA ASN A 36 19.45 33.95 0.53
C ASN A 36 20.07 33.31 1.78
N TRP A 37 21.17 32.57 1.58
CA TRP A 37 21.90 31.86 2.63
C TRP A 37 22.39 32.76 3.78
N ALA A 38 22.54 34.06 3.55
CA ALA A 38 22.94 35.00 4.60
C ALA A 38 21.87 35.14 5.70
N THR A 39 20.60 34.86 5.40
CA THR A 39 19.53 34.84 6.41
C THR A 39 19.74 33.73 7.45
N TYR A 40 20.35 32.61 7.03
CA TYR A 40 20.54 31.44 7.87
C TYR A 40 21.87 31.44 8.63
N THR A 41 22.72 32.46 8.45
CA THR A 41 24.01 32.61 9.15
C THR A 41 24.05 33.79 10.12
N ARG A 42 22.99 34.61 10.15
CA ARG A 42 22.88 35.75 11.07
C ARG A 42 22.46 35.28 12.46
N ALA A 43 23.03 35.90 13.49
CA ALA A 43 22.62 35.66 14.87
C ALA A 43 21.22 36.23 15.11
N GLY A 44 20.30 35.37 15.61
CA GLY A 44 18.92 35.72 15.98
C GLY A 44 17.91 34.70 15.48
N GLY A 45 17.26 33.96 16.40
CA GLY A 45 16.36 32.85 16.06
C GLY A 45 17.12 31.58 15.69
N PHE A 46 16.95 31.09 14.46
CA PHE A 46 17.63 29.92 13.91
C PHE A 46 18.86 30.33 13.07
N SER A 47 19.98 29.65 13.26
CA SER A 47 21.17 29.83 12.43
C SER A 47 21.98 28.53 12.29
N LEU A 48 22.59 28.36 11.11
CA LEU A 48 23.61 27.37 10.82
C LEU A 48 24.98 27.89 11.28
N ASP A 49 25.79 27.00 11.83
CA ASP A 49 27.17 27.37 12.16
C ASP A 49 28.04 27.49 10.89
N LYS A 50 29.26 28.02 11.08
CA LYS A 50 30.21 28.25 9.98
C LYS A 50 30.59 26.97 9.24
N THR A 51 30.68 25.85 9.92
CA THR A 51 31.06 24.56 9.33
C THR A 51 29.91 23.95 8.53
N GLU A 52 28.68 24.05 9.04
CA GLU A 52 27.47 23.57 8.38
C GLU A 52 27.21 24.32 7.07
N ILE A 53 27.27 25.66 7.10
CA ILE A 53 27.04 26.44 5.88
C ILE A 53 28.18 26.29 4.87
N ALA A 54 29.42 26.12 5.33
CA ALA A 54 30.54 25.84 4.45
C ALA A 54 30.38 24.49 3.75
N ALA A 55 29.99 23.44 4.51
CA ALA A 55 29.74 22.12 3.97
C ALA A 55 28.59 22.12 2.94
N ILE A 56 27.49 22.84 3.20
CA ILE A 56 26.38 22.99 2.23
C ILE A 56 26.86 23.64 0.93
N LYS A 57 27.65 24.72 1.02
CA LYS A 57 28.17 25.42 -0.17
C LYS A 57 29.17 24.58 -0.94
N GLU A 58 30.08 23.90 -0.25
CA GLU A 58 31.09 23.05 -0.87
C GLU A 58 30.44 21.83 -1.56
N MET A 59 29.39 21.27 -0.96
CA MET A 59 28.62 20.18 -1.59
C MET A 59 28.07 20.57 -2.96
N GLU A 60 27.69 21.83 -3.21
CA GLU A 60 27.23 22.26 -4.53
C GLU A 60 28.35 22.22 -5.59
N ILE A 61 29.57 22.56 -5.18
CA ILE A 61 30.75 22.49 -6.06
C ILE A 61 31.04 21.02 -6.38
N VAL A 62 31.05 20.16 -5.35
CA VAL A 62 31.27 18.72 -5.51
C VAL A 62 30.18 18.08 -6.37
N ALA A 63 28.91 18.42 -6.15
CA ALA A 63 27.78 17.89 -6.93
C ALA A 63 27.89 18.27 -8.41
N LYS A 64 28.27 19.52 -8.72
CA LYS A 64 28.50 19.97 -10.09
C LYS A 64 29.66 19.23 -10.76
N ASN A 65 30.74 19.01 -10.04
CA ASN A 65 31.88 18.24 -10.55
C ASN A 65 31.52 16.77 -10.77
N ALA A 66 30.73 16.20 -9.85
CA ALA A 66 30.22 14.83 -9.95
C ALA A 66 29.29 14.64 -11.16
N SER A 67 28.40 15.61 -11.44
CA SER A 67 27.53 15.53 -12.63
C SER A 67 28.29 15.65 -13.96
N GLN A 68 29.49 16.23 -13.95
CA GLN A 68 30.36 16.30 -15.13
C GLN A 68 31.24 15.05 -15.30
N ASN A 69 31.34 14.21 -14.26
CA ASN A 69 32.21 13.03 -14.22
C ASN A 69 31.43 11.85 -13.64
N GLU A 70 30.41 11.36 -14.37
CA GLU A 70 29.46 10.35 -13.89
C GLU A 70 30.15 9.08 -13.34
N ASP A 71 31.20 8.61 -14.01
CA ASP A 71 31.98 7.42 -13.59
C ASP A 71 32.65 7.57 -12.21
N GLN A 72 32.96 8.80 -11.80
CA GLN A 72 33.63 9.12 -10.54
C GLN A 72 32.72 9.82 -9.53
N ALA A 73 31.47 10.08 -9.89
CA ALA A 73 30.53 10.87 -9.10
C ALA A 73 30.44 10.39 -7.64
N ASP A 74 30.23 9.09 -7.44
CA ASP A 74 30.12 8.50 -6.11
C ASP A 74 31.41 8.61 -5.30
N ALA A 75 32.58 8.49 -5.94
CA ALA A 75 33.87 8.57 -5.27
C ALA A 75 34.19 10.00 -4.82
N LEU A 76 33.85 11.00 -5.64
CA LEU A 76 33.96 12.42 -5.30
C LEU A 76 33.09 12.76 -4.09
N ILE A 77 31.82 12.33 -4.13
CA ILE A 77 30.88 12.54 -3.02
C ILE A 77 31.35 11.82 -1.76
N ASP A 78 31.75 10.56 -1.86
CA ASP A 78 32.21 9.78 -0.70
C ASP A 78 33.49 10.37 -0.07
N THR A 79 34.36 10.99 -0.88
CA THR A 79 35.56 11.68 -0.39
C THR A 79 35.19 12.94 0.37
N PHE A 80 34.33 13.78 -0.21
CA PHE A 80 33.82 14.99 0.43
C PHE A 80 33.10 14.68 1.76
N LEU A 81 32.25 13.64 1.78
CA LEU A 81 31.49 13.28 2.98
C LEU A 81 32.38 12.81 4.14
N ARG A 82 33.57 12.26 3.89
CA ARG A 82 34.49 11.87 4.97
C ARG A 82 34.96 13.06 5.81
N GLU A 83 35.09 14.22 5.18
CA GLU A 83 35.60 15.43 5.83
C GLU A 83 34.46 16.35 6.30
N TYR A 84 33.43 16.55 5.46
CA TYR A 84 32.36 17.52 5.71
C TYR A 84 31.00 16.90 6.00
N GLY A 85 30.86 15.57 5.90
CA GLY A 85 29.56 14.90 5.91
C GLY A 85 28.76 15.11 7.18
N THR A 86 29.40 15.09 8.36
CA THR A 86 28.71 15.31 9.64
C THR A 86 28.14 16.72 9.76
N ALA A 87 28.92 17.74 9.37
CA ALA A 87 28.46 19.13 9.35
C ALA A 87 27.35 19.33 8.30
N LEU A 88 27.49 18.73 7.12
CA LEU A 88 26.46 18.77 6.09
C LEU A 88 25.15 18.14 6.58
N GLY A 89 25.22 16.94 7.14
CA GLY A 89 24.05 16.20 7.64
C GLY A 89 23.34 16.96 8.75
N ALA A 90 24.09 17.49 9.71
CA ALA A 90 23.55 18.33 10.78
C ALA A 90 22.87 19.60 10.24
N GLY A 91 23.51 20.29 9.30
CA GLY A 91 22.97 21.50 8.67
C GLY A 91 21.66 21.25 7.91
N LEU A 92 21.60 20.19 7.08
CA LEU A 92 20.40 19.85 6.32
C LEU A 92 19.23 19.44 7.23
N LEU A 93 19.48 18.66 8.28
CA LEU A 93 18.44 18.29 9.26
C LEU A 93 17.96 19.49 10.08
N LYS A 94 18.86 20.41 10.45
CA LYS A 94 18.54 21.67 11.11
C LYS A 94 17.62 22.55 10.26
N LEU A 95 17.85 22.62 8.94
CA LEU A 95 16.96 23.32 8.00
C LEU A 95 15.55 22.70 8.01
N ILE A 96 15.44 21.37 7.90
CA ILE A 96 14.13 20.67 7.94
C ILE A 96 13.39 20.90 9.26
N LYS A 97 14.12 20.96 10.38
CA LYS A 97 13.53 21.16 11.71
C LYS A 97 12.96 22.58 11.87
N ASN A 98 13.74 23.59 11.48
CA ASN A 98 13.52 24.96 11.93
C ASN A 98 13.03 25.93 10.84
N VAL A 99 13.17 25.59 9.57
CA VAL A 99 12.80 26.49 8.45
C VAL A 99 11.42 26.13 7.90
N THR A 100 10.66 27.14 7.51
CA THR A 100 9.35 26.99 6.85
C THR A 100 9.35 27.45 5.40
N GLU A 101 10.42 28.09 4.93
CA GLU A 101 10.56 28.55 3.55
C GLU A 101 10.57 27.34 2.58
N PRO A 102 9.61 27.23 1.63
CA PRO A 102 9.48 26.03 0.81
C PRO A 102 10.68 25.72 -0.09
N SER A 103 11.34 26.75 -0.64
CA SER A 103 12.57 26.63 -1.45
C SER A 103 13.69 25.94 -0.67
N VAL A 104 13.90 26.35 0.58
CA VAL A 104 14.95 25.85 1.47
C VAL A 104 14.63 24.44 1.94
N LEU A 105 13.38 24.16 2.32
CA LEU A 105 12.96 22.81 2.69
C LEU A 105 13.11 21.83 1.52
N ARG A 106 12.63 22.20 0.33
CA ARG A 106 12.76 21.36 -0.86
C ARG A 106 14.21 21.13 -1.25
N TYR A 107 15.06 22.15 -1.19
CA TYR A 107 16.50 22.00 -1.39
C TYR A 107 17.11 21.03 -0.38
N ALA A 108 16.82 21.20 0.91
CA ALA A 108 17.37 20.34 1.95
C ALA A 108 16.97 18.87 1.73
N PHE A 109 15.70 18.61 1.43
CA PHE A 109 15.23 17.26 1.09
C PHE A 109 15.88 16.71 -0.17
N ALA A 110 15.91 17.48 -1.26
CA ALA A 110 16.50 17.05 -2.52
C ALA A 110 17.99 16.70 -2.37
N ARG A 111 18.72 17.48 -1.57
CA ARG A 111 20.13 17.21 -1.29
C ARG A 111 20.33 15.98 -0.40
N ILE A 112 19.48 15.75 0.60
CA ILE A 112 19.53 14.50 1.39
C ILE A 112 19.25 13.29 0.50
N ASP A 113 18.24 13.37 -0.37
CA ASP A 113 17.85 12.30 -1.29
C ASP A 113 19.00 11.94 -2.26
N ASP A 114 19.74 12.93 -2.76
CA ASP A 114 20.99 12.77 -3.53
C ASP A 114 22.10 12.04 -2.79
N LEU A 115 22.19 12.30 -1.49
CA LEU A 115 23.21 11.74 -0.64
C LEU A 115 22.82 10.37 -0.10
N LEU A 116 21.56 9.94 -0.22
CA LEU A 116 21.07 8.65 0.23
C LEU A 116 20.57 7.80 -0.95
N PRO A 117 21.47 7.40 -1.88
CA PRO A 117 21.08 6.54 -3.00
C PRO A 117 20.60 5.18 -2.50
N ASP A 118 19.83 4.46 -3.29
CA ASP A 118 19.39 3.10 -2.95
C ASP A 118 20.58 2.12 -2.78
N GLY A 119 20.38 1.09 -1.95
CA GLY A 119 21.36 0.00 -1.74
C GLY A 119 22.37 0.23 -0.62
N GLY A 120 23.49 -0.50 -0.68
CA GLY A 120 24.46 -0.58 0.42
C GLY A 120 25.17 0.74 0.75
N ARG A 121 25.28 1.66 -0.23
CA ARG A 121 25.90 2.98 -0.04
C ARG A 121 25.03 3.91 0.81
N SER A 122 23.70 3.82 0.69
CA SER A 122 22.74 4.54 1.55
C SER A 122 23.09 4.43 3.02
N ARG A 123 23.33 3.19 3.47
CA ARG A 123 23.62 2.88 4.88
C ARG A 123 24.91 3.53 5.36
N LYS A 124 25.94 3.57 4.50
CA LYS A 124 27.22 4.22 4.81
C LYS A 124 27.06 5.73 4.88
N ARG A 125 26.31 6.34 3.97
CA ARG A 125 26.11 7.80 3.96
C ARG A 125 25.15 8.27 5.07
N ALA A 126 24.19 7.44 5.46
CA ALA A 126 23.25 7.72 6.55
C ALA A 126 23.94 8.00 7.90
N THR A 127 25.14 7.46 8.15
CA THR A 127 25.89 7.73 9.40
C THR A 127 26.33 9.18 9.54
N TYR A 128 26.44 9.93 8.44
CA TYR A 128 26.75 11.35 8.46
C TYR A 128 25.56 12.22 8.92
N PHE A 129 24.35 11.70 8.81
CA PHE A 129 23.12 12.35 9.27
C PHE A 129 22.73 11.91 10.67
N VAL A 130 22.87 10.60 10.95
CA VAL A 130 22.50 9.97 12.20
C VAL A 130 23.72 9.22 12.72
N GLY A 131 24.40 9.82 13.69
CA GLY A 131 25.59 9.27 14.32
C GLY A 131 25.35 7.93 15.03
N GLU A 132 26.43 7.30 15.48
CA GLU A 132 26.35 6.04 16.20
C GLU A 132 25.55 6.17 17.50
N GLY A 133 24.63 5.24 17.75
CA GLY A 133 23.74 5.27 18.92
C GLY A 133 22.61 6.33 18.87
N ALA A 134 22.57 7.18 17.85
CA ALA A 134 21.55 8.21 17.70
C ALA A 134 20.39 7.75 16.78
N TYR A 135 19.28 8.51 16.84
CA TYR A 135 18.12 8.37 15.96
C TYR A 135 17.83 9.70 15.29
N VAL A 136 17.27 9.66 14.07
CA VAL A 136 16.73 10.87 13.45
C VAL A 136 15.56 11.41 14.29
N GLU A 137 15.46 12.72 14.44
CA GLU A 137 14.26 13.35 15.00
C GLU A 137 13.12 13.22 13.98
N ALA A 138 12.18 12.30 14.20
CA ALA A 138 11.08 12.05 13.27
C ALA A 138 10.02 13.16 13.25
N ALA A 139 9.88 13.94 14.32
CA ALA A 139 8.78 14.90 14.49
C ALA A 139 8.68 15.97 13.38
N PRO A 140 9.78 16.61 12.92
CA PRO A 140 9.73 17.55 11.79
C PRO A 140 9.20 16.91 10.50
N PHE A 141 9.62 15.70 10.18
CA PHE A 141 9.17 14.96 9.00
C PHE A 141 7.67 14.62 9.12
N LEU A 142 7.24 14.08 10.25
CA LEU A 142 5.84 13.74 10.52
C LEU A 142 4.92 14.97 10.50
N ARG A 143 5.41 16.15 10.91
CA ARG A 143 4.69 17.42 10.78
C ARG A 143 4.47 17.77 9.31
N LEU A 144 5.53 17.74 8.50
CA LEU A 144 5.47 18.06 7.07
C LEU A 144 4.59 17.08 6.30
N LEU A 145 4.55 15.80 6.69
CA LEU A 145 3.61 14.82 6.14
C LEU A 145 2.13 15.20 6.30
N ARG A 146 1.80 16.02 7.31
CA ARG A 146 0.44 16.47 7.62
C ARG A 146 0.14 17.88 7.08
N SER A 147 1.16 18.75 7.01
CA SER A 147 0.98 20.15 6.61
C SER A 147 1.28 20.43 5.14
N GLU A 148 2.11 19.61 4.49
CA GLU A 148 2.56 19.81 3.11
C GLU A 148 1.91 18.82 2.14
N SER A 149 2.05 19.10 0.84
CA SER A 149 1.63 18.24 -0.27
C SER A 149 2.71 18.14 -1.36
N GLY A 150 2.48 17.30 -2.36
CA GLY A 150 3.37 17.15 -3.51
C GLY A 150 4.77 16.63 -3.12
N TYR A 151 5.82 17.23 -3.72
CA TYR A 151 7.21 16.80 -3.55
C TYR A 151 7.70 16.88 -2.10
N THR A 152 7.36 17.93 -1.34
CA THR A 152 7.82 18.08 0.05
C THR A 152 7.27 16.95 0.93
N GLN A 153 5.98 16.61 0.76
CA GLN A 153 5.35 15.50 1.48
C GLN A 153 5.96 14.15 1.08
N TYR A 154 6.17 13.95 -0.22
CA TYR A 154 6.87 12.76 -0.75
C TYR A 154 8.24 12.59 -0.09
N ALA A 155 9.10 13.62 -0.17
CA ALA A 155 10.47 13.54 0.27
C ALA A 155 10.56 13.37 1.80
N ALA A 156 9.71 14.06 2.56
CA ALA A 156 9.62 13.89 4.01
C ALA A 156 9.30 12.44 4.41
N GLY A 157 8.36 11.79 3.72
CA GLY A 157 8.01 10.38 3.96
C GLY A 157 9.12 9.43 3.54
N HIS A 158 9.62 9.59 2.31
CA HIS A 158 10.65 8.73 1.73
C HIS A 158 11.94 8.73 2.56
N ILE A 159 12.47 9.91 2.89
CA ILE A 159 13.73 10.05 3.64
C ILE A 159 13.57 9.59 5.09
N LEU A 160 12.43 9.90 5.74
CA LEU A 160 12.17 9.37 7.08
C LEU A 160 12.13 7.83 7.07
N ALA A 161 11.48 7.23 6.07
CA ALA A 161 11.47 5.77 5.91
C ALA A 161 12.89 5.21 5.70
N GLN A 162 13.73 5.86 4.88
CA GLN A 162 15.14 5.47 4.73
C GLN A 162 15.88 5.50 6.07
N PHE A 163 15.78 6.57 6.85
CA PHE A 163 16.41 6.63 8.17
C PHE A 163 15.88 5.56 9.13
N LEU A 164 14.58 5.29 9.14
CA LEU A 164 13.99 4.23 9.96
C LEU A 164 14.37 2.82 9.50
N THR A 165 14.72 2.63 8.22
CA THR A 165 15.29 1.35 7.76
C THR A 165 16.71 1.12 8.26
N PHE A 166 17.47 2.20 8.42
CA PHE A 166 18.84 2.18 8.94
C PHE A 166 18.89 2.07 10.47
N ARG A 167 18.17 2.94 11.17
CA ARG A 167 18.07 3.00 12.64
C ARG A 167 16.59 2.96 13.05
N PRO A 168 16.02 1.76 13.22
CA PRO A 168 14.61 1.62 13.55
C PRO A 168 14.34 2.12 14.97
N LYS A 169 13.34 2.99 15.10
CA LYS A 169 12.76 3.40 16.38
C LYS A 169 11.27 3.11 16.34
N GLU A 170 10.80 2.19 17.18
CA GLU A 170 9.46 1.60 17.05
C GLU A 170 8.35 2.65 17.10
N GLN A 171 8.42 3.61 18.03
CA GLN A 171 7.43 4.69 18.15
C GLN A 171 7.30 5.52 16.87
N ASP A 172 8.43 5.82 16.23
CA ASP A 172 8.47 6.62 15.00
C ASP A 172 7.96 5.80 13.80
N ILE A 173 8.30 4.50 13.74
CA ILE A 173 7.76 3.56 12.75
C ILE A 173 6.23 3.45 12.89
N VAL A 174 5.71 3.31 14.11
CA VAL A 174 4.26 3.24 14.37
C VAL A 174 3.57 4.53 13.92
N SER A 175 4.16 5.68 14.20
CA SER A 175 3.62 6.99 13.79
C SER A 175 3.57 7.13 12.28
N LEU A 176 4.61 6.67 11.59
CA LEU A 176 4.69 6.66 10.14
C LEU A 176 3.67 5.68 9.52
N ILE A 177 3.58 4.46 10.04
CA ILE A 177 2.57 3.46 9.62
C ILE A 177 1.15 4.02 9.78
N GLN A 178 0.87 4.71 10.89
CA GLN A 178 -0.45 5.30 11.14
C GLN A 178 -0.79 6.36 10.09
N TRP A 179 0.14 7.26 9.77
CA TRP A 179 -0.06 8.25 8.70
C TRP A 179 -0.30 7.57 7.34
N ILE A 180 0.48 6.53 7.00
CA ILE A 180 0.32 5.79 5.73
C ILE A 180 -1.09 5.16 5.64
N LEU A 181 -1.52 4.49 6.72
CA LEU A 181 -2.84 3.87 6.81
C LEU A 181 -3.99 4.89 6.68
N ASP A 182 -3.83 6.06 7.29
CA ASP A 182 -4.84 7.12 7.27
C ASP A 182 -4.91 7.79 5.90
N ALA A 183 -3.78 8.06 5.25
CA ALA A 183 -3.71 8.62 3.90
C ALA A 183 -4.45 7.72 2.88
N VAL A 184 -4.20 6.43 2.93
CA VAL A 184 -4.82 5.46 2.01
C VAL A 184 -6.31 5.32 2.30
N LYS A 185 -6.70 5.28 3.60
CA LYS A 185 -8.11 5.28 3.98
C LYS A 185 -8.83 6.55 3.52
N ALA A 186 -8.20 7.72 3.62
CA ALA A 186 -8.81 8.98 3.22
C ALA A 186 -9.03 9.04 1.69
N SER A 187 -8.10 8.48 0.91
CA SER A 187 -8.25 8.34 -0.54
C SER A 187 -9.30 7.31 -0.95
N ALA A 188 -9.50 6.26 -0.15
CA ALA A 188 -10.56 5.27 -0.37
C ALA A 188 -11.97 5.86 -0.32
N GLN A 189 -12.15 6.90 0.51
CA GLN A 189 -13.45 7.46 0.85
C GLN A 189 -13.81 8.69 0.00
N SER A 190 -12.97 9.09 -0.95
CA SER A 190 -13.10 10.36 -1.66
C SER A 190 -12.40 10.31 -3.02
N ASN A 191 -13.04 10.88 -4.04
CA ASN A 191 -12.46 11.04 -5.38
C ASN A 191 -11.57 12.29 -5.52
N ASP A 192 -11.10 12.87 -4.41
CA ASP A 192 -10.23 14.04 -4.41
C ASP A 192 -8.82 13.71 -4.92
N VAL A 193 -8.39 14.42 -5.98
CA VAL A 193 -7.08 14.27 -6.62
C VAL A 193 -5.93 14.51 -5.63
N ALA A 194 -6.08 15.44 -4.68
CA ALA A 194 -5.07 15.73 -3.67
C ALA A 194 -4.91 14.57 -2.67
N ARG A 195 -6.01 13.90 -2.30
CA ARG A 195 -5.98 12.70 -1.47
C ARG A 195 -5.37 11.51 -2.20
N ALA A 196 -5.68 11.36 -3.48
CA ALA A 196 -5.05 10.35 -4.33
C ALA A 196 -3.53 10.56 -4.42
N ALA A 197 -3.07 11.81 -4.58
CA ALA A 197 -1.64 12.13 -4.54
C ALA A 197 -0.98 11.81 -3.19
N THR A 198 -1.65 12.15 -2.08
CA THR A 198 -1.18 11.82 -0.73
C THR A 198 -1.09 10.30 -0.51
N ALA A 199 -2.07 9.54 -0.99
CA ALA A 199 -2.04 8.07 -0.94
C ALA A 199 -0.90 7.48 -1.77
N ARG A 200 -0.59 8.04 -2.95
CA ARG A 200 0.60 7.64 -3.73
C ARG A 200 1.89 7.86 -2.94
N ASN A 201 2.05 9.03 -2.33
CA ASN A 201 3.21 9.33 -1.47
C ASN A 201 3.31 8.35 -0.30
N ALA A 202 2.19 8.02 0.33
CA ALA A 202 2.11 7.06 1.43
C ALA A 202 2.53 5.65 1.00
N ILE A 203 2.08 5.19 -0.18
CA ILE A 203 2.47 3.88 -0.74
C ILE A 203 3.98 3.86 -1.03
N THR A 204 4.53 4.92 -1.63
CA THR A 204 5.98 4.97 -1.89
C THR A 204 6.80 4.98 -0.61
N THR A 205 6.33 5.69 0.41
CA THR A 205 6.93 5.67 1.75
C THR A 205 6.90 4.26 2.36
N LEU A 206 5.77 3.55 2.22
CA LEU A 206 5.61 2.18 2.70
C LEU A 206 6.59 1.21 2.03
N MET A 207 6.79 1.33 0.72
CA MET A 207 7.72 0.47 -0.04
C MET A 207 9.14 0.53 0.52
N VAL A 208 9.61 1.73 0.93
CA VAL A 208 10.91 1.89 1.59
C VAL A 208 10.86 1.33 3.01
N LEU A 209 9.85 1.70 3.79
CA LEU A 209 9.73 1.33 5.20
C LEU A 209 9.72 -0.19 5.42
N LEU A 210 9.02 -0.93 4.55
CA LEU A 210 8.91 -2.39 4.61
C LEU A 210 10.21 -3.14 4.28
N ARG A 211 11.28 -2.44 3.84
CA ARG A 211 12.63 -3.03 3.73
C ARG A 211 13.17 -3.46 5.11
N ASN A 212 12.67 -2.86 6.20
CA ASN A 212 13.05 -3.18 7.58
C ASN A 212 12.14 -4.25 8.24
N GLU A 213 12.72 -5.20 8.97
CA GLU A 213 11.98 -6.30 9.60
C GLU A 213 11.04 -5.86 10.74
N THR A 214 11.50 -4.95 11.61
CA THR A 214 10.68 -4.41 12.70
C THR A 214 9.47 -3.68 12.14
N ALA A 215 9.67 -2.90 11.07
CA ALA A 215 8.57 -2.25 10.38
C ALA A 215 7.57 -3.23 9.78
N ARG A 216 8.02 -4.34 9.18
CA ARG A 216 7.11 -5.41 8.70
C ARG A 216 6.27 -5.99 9.84
N LYS A 217 6.88 -6.30 10.99
CA LYS A 217 6.17 -6.82 12.17
C LYS A 217 5.13 -5.81 12.68
N LEU A 218 5.51 -4.54 12.82
CA LEU A 218 4.63 -3.48 13.30
C LEU A 218 3.48 -3.21 12.31
N PHE A 219 3.76 -3.22 11.01
CA PHE A 219 2.73 -3.04 9.97
C PHE A 219 1.71 -4.18 9.97
N THR A 220 2.17 -5.42 10.13
CA THR A 220 1.29 -6.59 10.28
C THR A 220 0.43 -6.48 11.54
N ARG A 221 1.01 -6.10 12.69
CA ARG A 221 0.26 -5.88 13.95
C ARG A 221 -0.76 -4.74 13.85
N ALA A 222 -0.49 -3.72 13.04
CA ALA A 222 -1.44 -2.65 12.74
C ALA A 222 -2.61 -3.10 11.83
N GLY A 223 -2.59 -4.35 11.36
CA GLY A 223 -3.54 -4.89 10.38
C GLY A 223 -3.32 -4.30 8.99
N GLY A 224 -2.11 -3.81 8.69
CA GLY A 224 -1.76 -3.19 7.42
C GLY A 224 -1.93 -4.16 6.26
N LEU A 225 -1.29 -5.33 6.30
CA LEU A 225 -1.37 -6.30 5.21
C LEU A 225 -2.81 -6.65 4.83
N ALA A 226 -3.64 -7.04 5.80
CA ALA A 226 -5.04 -7.37 5.58
C ALA A 226 -5.84 -6.18 5.02
N ARG A 227 -5.67 -4.97 5.59
CA ARG A 227 -6.40 -3.77 5.15
C ARG A 227 -6.03 -3.36 3.74
N TYR A 228 -4.74 -3.35 3.40
CA TYR A 228 -4.27 -2.93 2.07
C TYR A 228 -4.68 -3.93 1.00
N VAL A 229 -4.54 -5.23 1.24
CA VAL A 229 -4.99 -6.26 0.29
C VAL A 229 -6.51 -6.18 0.11
N CYS A 230 -7.30 -6.15 1.18
CA CYS A 230 -8.75 -5.97 1.08
C CYS A 230 -9.15 -4.70 0.34
N PHE A 231 -8.46 -3.59 0.63
CA PHE A 231 -8.76 -2.32 -0.02
C PHE A 231 -8.46 -2.36 -1.53
N CYS A 232 -7.29 -2.87 -1.93
CA CYS A 232 -6.94 -3.02 -3.34
C CYS A 232 -7.97 -3.92 -4.06
N LEU A 233 -8.31 -5.06 -3.47
CA LEU A 233 -9.31 -5.97 -4.02
C LEU A 233 -10.70 -5.33 -4.06
N TRP A 234 -11.10 -4.57 -3.05
CA TRP A 234 -12.36 -3.82 -3.08
C TRP A 234 -12.37 -2.80 -4.23
N THR A 235 -11.32 -1.98 -4.37
CA THR A 235 -11.26 -1.01 -5.47
C THR A 235 -11.26 -1.68 -6.84
N LEU A 236 -10.55 -2.80 -7.00
CA LEU A 236 -10.51 -3.56 -8.25
C LEU A 236 -11.84 -4.25 -8.56
N SER A 237 -12.64 -4.59 -7.55
CA SER A 237 -13.96 -5.23 -7.76
C SER A 237 -14.96 -4.36 -8.52
N PHE A 238 -14.73 -3.04 -8.59
CA PHE A 238 -15.54 -2.12 -9.40
C PHE A 238 -15.11 -2.04 -10.88
N SER A 239 -13.94 -2.59 -11.24
CA SER A 239 -13.42 -2.54 -12.61
C SER A 239 -13.75 -3.83 -13.36
N GLU A 240 -14.56 -3.75 -14.41
CA GLU A 240 -14.91 -4.90 -15.26
C GLU A 240 -13.65 -5.57 -15.86
N GLU A 241 -12.60 -4.80 -16.18
CA GLU A 241 -11.32 -5.33 -16.68
C GLU A 241 -10.59 -6.19 -15.64
N ALA A 242 -10.74 -5.85 -14.35
CA ALA A 242 -10.12 -6.58 -13.27
C ALA A 242 -10.96 -7.80 -12.84
N VAL A 243 -12.27 -7.83 -13.13
CA VAL A 243 -13.18 -8.90 -12.70
C VAL A 243 -12.64 -10.27 -13.13
N ASP A 244 -12.13 -10.44 -14.35
CA ASP A 244 -11.55 -11.72 -14.82
C ASP A 244 -10.35 -12.16 -13.97
N ALA A 245 -9.51 -11.22 -13.54
CA ALA A 245 -8.31 -11.51 -12.74
C ALA A 245 -8.61 -11.98 -11.31
N PHE A 246 -9.79 -11.67 -10.75
CA PHE A 246 -10.26 -12.29 -9.50
C PHE A 246 -10.37 -13.81 -9.62
N GLY A 247 -10.65 -14.28 -10.84
CA GLY A 247 -10.80 -15.68 -11.21
C GLY A 247 -9.54 -16.52 -11.00
N THR A 248 -8.36 -15.95 -11.22
CA THR A 248 -7.11 -16.73 -11.26
C THR A 248 -6.13 -16.38 -10.15
N SER A 249 -6.32 -15.22 -9.49
CA SER A 249 -5.39 -14.68 -8.49
C SER A 249 -5.55 -15.23 -7.07
N GLY A 250 -6.62 -15.97 -6.79
CA GLY A 250 -6.98 -16.36 -5.42
C GLY A 250 -7.55 -15.22 -4.57
N ALA A 251 -7.86 -14.07 -5.18
CA ALA A 251 -8.41 -12.89 -4.51
C ALA A 251 -9.72 -13.17 -3.74
N ILE A 252 -10.63 -13.95 -4.32
CA ILE A 252 -11.90 -14.32 -3.69
C ILE A 252 -11.65 -15.11 -2.41
N SER A 253 -10.78 -16.12 -2.46
CA SER A 253 -10.40 -16.92 -1.30
C SER A 253 -9.74 -16.06 -0.22
N ALA A 254 -8.89 -15.12 -0.59
CA ALA A 254 -8.27 -14.19 0.35
C ALA A 254 -9.32 -13.30 1.05
N LEU A 255 -10.29 -12.75 0.31
CA LEU A 255 -11.39 -11.96 0.87
C LEU A 255 -12.24 -12.77 1.85
N ILE A 256 -12.60 -14.01 1.48
CA ILE A 256 -13.35 -14.92 2.35
C ILE A 256 -12.59 -15.17 3.65
N GLN A 257 -11.29 -15.44 3.58
CA GLN A 257 -10.46 -15.65 4.76
C GLN A 257 -10.45 -14.43 5.69
N GLN A 258 -10.49 -13.20 5.15
CA GLN A 258 -10.57 -12.00 5.99
C GLN A 258 -11.93 -11.86 6.70
N VAL A 259 -13.01 -12.28 6.06
CA VAL A 259 -14.34 -12.35 6.71
C VAL A 259 -14.37 -13.43 7.79
N VAL A 260 -13.80 -14.62 7.51
CA VAL A 260 -13.73 -15.75 8.46
C VAL A 260 -12.88 -15.42 9.68
N ALA A 261 -11.68 -14.86 9.47
CA ALA A 261 -10.77 -14.50 10.56
C ALA A 261 -11.33 -13.35 11.42
N ALA A 262 -12.22 -12.53 10.85
CA ALA A 262 -12.87 -11.40 11.51
C ALA A 262 -11.94 -10.52 12.40
N PRO A 263 -10.78 -10.06 11.89
CA PRO A 263 -9.74 -9.48 12.75
C PRO A 263 -10.12 -8.10 13.32
N ARG A 264 -10.79 -7.25 12.53
CA ARG A 264 -11.33 -5.93 12.90
C ARG A 264 -12.53 -5.59 12.02
N GLU A 265 -13.55 -4.91 12.56
CA GLU A 265 -14.78 -4.56 11.82
C GLU A 265 -14.49 -3.87 10.47
N LYS A 266 -13.56 -2.91 10.43
CA LYS A 266 -13.20 -2.19 9.19
C LYS A 266 -12.67 -3.09 8.07
N VAL A 267 -11.91 -4.14 8.41
CA VAL A 267 -11.38 -5.09 7.42
C VAL A 267 -12.51 -6.00 6.93
N VAL A 268 -13.38 -6.43 7.85
CA VAL A 268 -14.57 -7.22 7.53
C VAL A 268 -15.50 -6.44 6.60
N ARG A 269 -15.78 -5.16 6.87
CA ARG A 269 -16.62 -4.32 6.01
C ARG A 269 -16.09 -4.27 4.57
N VAL A 270 -14.83 -3.90 4.39
CA VAL A 270 -14.23 -3.77 3.04
C VAL A 270 -14.17 -5.12 2.33
N ALA A 271 -13.90 -6.21 3.05
CA ALA A 271 -13.92 -7.55 2.46
C ALA A 271 -15.32 -7.97 2.01
N LEU A 272 -16.35 -7.69 2.81
CA LEU A 272 -17.75 -7.95 2.46
C LEU A 272 -18.20 -7.10 1.26
N GLU A 273 -17.90 -5.80 1.24
CA GLU A 273 -18.22 -4.91 0.12
C GLU A 273 -17.57 -5.42 -1.18
N ALA A 274 -16.31 -5.87 -1.12
CA ALA A 274 -15.62 -6.44 -2.28
C ALA A 274 -16.30 -7.73 -2.77
N LEU A 275 -16.65 -8.64 -1.85
CA LEU A 275 -17.36 -9.86 -2.19
C LEU A 275 -18.75 -9.57 -2.75
N GLN A 276 -19.45 -8.57 -2.21
CA GLN A 276 -20.77 -8.15 -2.69
C GLN A 276 -20.72 -7.62 -4.12
N ASN A 277 -19.69 -6.85 -4.49
CA ASN A 277 -19.49 -6.37 -5.85
C ASN A 277 -19.22 -7.50 -6.86
N LEU A 278 -18.67 -8.62 -6.38
CA LEU A 278 -18.36 -9.79 -7.21
C LEU A 278 -19.53 -10.76 -7.36
N LEU A 279 -20.66 -10.51 -6.67
CA LEU A 279 -21.85 -11.37 -6.78
C LEU A 279 -22.40 -11.40 -8.20
N GLY A 280 -22.72 -12.60 -8.68
CA GLY A 280 -23.28 -12.83 -10.01
C GLY A 280 -22.30 -12.61 -11.17
N LYS A 281 -21.08 -12.13 -10.90
CA LYS A 281 -20.03 -12.00 -11.92
C LYS A 281 -19.59 -13.38 -12.41
N GLN A 282 -19.07 -13.43 -13.64
CA GLN A 282 -18.68 -14.67 -14.32
C GLN A 282 -19.80 -15.72 -14.34
N ASN A 283 -21.03 -15.30 -14.65
CA ASN A 283 -22.21 -16.17 -14.70
C ASN A 283 -22.39 -17.01 -13.42
N GLY A 284 -22.13 -16.41 -12.24
CA GLY A 284 -22.29 -17.07 -10.95
C GLY A 284 -21.07 -17.87 -10.48
N ALA A 285 -20.01 -18.03 -11.30
CA ALA A 285 -18.83 -18.79 -10.90
C ALA A 285 -18.16 -18.25 -9.62
N TYR A 286 -18.27 -16.94 -9.34
CA TYR A 286 -17.75 -16.36 -8.10
C TYR A 286 -18.64 -16.66 -6.89
N ASN A 287 -19.96 -16.79 -7.09
CA ASN A 287 -20.88 -17.25 -6.05
C ASN A 287 -20.54 -18.70 -5.67
N GLU A 288 -20.30 -19.58 -6.63
CA GLU A 288 -19.88 -20.97 -6.40
C GLU A 288 -18.61 -21.03 -5.54
N ARG A 289 -17.58 -20.26 -5.89
CA ARG A 289 -16.35 -20.19 -5.09
C ARG A 289 -16.56 -19.63 -3.69
N MET A 290 -17.50 -18.70 -3.51
CA MET A 290 -17.87 -18.21 -2.18
C MET A 290 -18.56 -19.31 -1.35
N LEU A 291 -19.39 -20.14 -1.97
CA LEU A 291 -20.01 -21.30 -1.34
C LEU A 291 -18.96 -22.34 -0.95
N ASP A 292 -18.08 -22.72 -1.87
CA ASP A 292 -16.99 -23.68 -1.66
C ASP A 292 -16.03 -23.20 -0.57
N GLY A 293 -15.75 -21.89 -0.53
CA GLY A 293 -14.96 -21.25 0.52
C GLY A 293 -15.65 -21.18 1.88
N GLY A 294 -16.87 -21.69 2.02
CA GLY A 294 -17.62 -21.72 3.28
C GLY A 294 -18.17 -20.36 3.72
N LEU A 295 -18.27 -19.38 2.81
CA LEU A 295 -18.72 -18.03 3.15
C LEU A 295 -20.16 -18.04 3.67
N LEU A 296 -21.07 -18.82 3.06
CA LEU A 296 -22.48 -18.88 3.47
C LEU A 296 -22.66 -19.30 4.94
N LYS A 297 -21.92 -20.33 5.37
CA LYS A 297 -21.91 -20.78 6.77
C LYS A 297 -21.37 -19.67 7.68
N THR A 298 -20.29 -19.03 7.27
CA THR A 298 -19.65 -17.94 8.01
C THR A 298 -20.60 -16.76 8.20
N LEU A 299 -21.26 -16.29 7.12
CA LEU A 299 -22.22 -15.19 7.18
C LEU A 299 -23.42 -15.50 8.07
N THR A 300 -23.89 -16.76 8.06
CA THR A 300 -24.98 -17.19 8.94
C THR A 300 -24.58 -17.07 10.41
N ASN A 301 -23.34 -17.42 10.77
CA ASN A 301 -22.81 -17.26 12.12
C ASN A 301 -22.57 -15.78 12.48
N LEU A 302 -22.06 -14.98 11.54
CA LEU A 302 -21.74 -13.57 11.78
C LEU A 302 -22.99 -12.68 11.91
N ARG A 303 -24.13 -13.09 11.34
CA ARG A 303 -25.41 -12.38 11.47
C ARG A 303 -25.87 -12.24 12.91
N ASP A 304 -25.64 -13.26 13.74
CA ASP A 304 -26.11 -13.27 15.13
C ASP A 304 -25.16 -12.52 16.08
N ARG A 305 -24.02 -12.02 15.55
CA ARG A 305 -23.08 -11.17 16.28
C ARG A 305 -23.57 -9.72 16.32
N LYS A 306 -23.28 -9.03 17.43
CA LYS A 306 -23.50 -7.58 17.54
C LYS A 306 -22.36 -6.83 16.84
N TRP A 307 -22.70 -6.09 15.79
CA TRP A 307 -21.78 -5.22 15.05
C TRP A 307 -22.09 -3.76 15.37
N THR A 308 -21.05 -2.93 15.49
CA THR A 308 -21.25 -1.48 15.65
C THR A 308 -21.43 -0.76 14.31
N ASP A 309 -20.90 -1.35 13.24
CA ASP A 309 -21.00 -0.85 11.86
C ASP A 309 -22.24 -1.45 11.17
N GLU A 310 -23.23 -0.60 10.87
CA GLU A 310 -24.49 -1.04 10.23
C GLU A 310 -24.29 -1.58 8.82
N ASP A 311 -23.27 -1.10 8.09
CA ASP A 311 -23.03 -1.52 6.72
C ASP A 311 -22.52 -2.97 6.66
N ILE A 312 -21.81 -3.43 7.71
CA ILE A 312 -21.48 -4.85 7.87
C ILE A 312 -22.75 -5.70 7.92
N THR A 313 -23.74 -5.29 8.72
CA THR A 313 -24.98 -6.06 8.88
C THR A 313 -25.78 -6.11 7.58
N LYS A 314 -25.83 -4.99 6.84
CA LYS A 314 -26.46 -4.91 5.51
C LYS A 314 -25.76 -5.82 4.50
N SER A 315 -24.43 -5.74 4.40
CA SER A 315 -23.65 -6.59 3.47
C SER A 315 -23.73 -8.07 3.82
N ILE A 316 -23.67 -8.44 5.12
CA ILE A 316 -23.86 -9.84 5.54
C ILE A 316 -25.19 -10.36 5.02
N THR A 317 -26.27 -9.62 5.21
CA THR A 317 -27.61 -10.03 4.79
C THR A 317 -27.71 -10.13 3.27
N ALA A 318 -27.28 -9.09 2.56
CA ALA A 318 -27.33 -9.03 1.10
C ALA A 318 -26.57 -10.18 0.42
N ILE A 319 -25.33 -10.45 0.86
CA ILE A 319 -24.51 -11.53 0.30
C ILE A 319 -25.13 -12.89 0.65
N ARG A 320 -25.52 -13.08 1.91
CA ARG A 320 -26.08 -14.34 2.39
C ARG A 320 -27.34 -14.73 1.61
N ASP A 321 -28.25 -13.80 1.38
CA ASP A 321 -29.53 -14.12 0.72
C ASP A 321 -29.32 -14.54 -0.74
N VAL A 322 -28.38 -13.89 -1.45
CA VAL A 322 -27.97 -14.31 -2.80
C VAL A 322 -27.36 -15.71 -2.78
N LEU A 323 -26.43 -15.97 -1.85
CA LEU A 323 -25.78 -17.28 -1.74
C LEU A 323 -26.75 -18.39 -1.31
N ILE A 324 -27.79 -18.11 -0.51
CA ILE A 324 -28.83 -19.09 -0.18
C ILE A 324 -29.63 -19.47 -1.41
N ARG A 325 -30.02 -18.49 -2.23
CA ARG A 325 -30.75 -18.76 -3.47
C ARG A 325 -29.90 -19.59 -4.42
N GLU A 326 -28.66 -19.17 -4.65
CA GLU A 326 -27.72 -19.89 -5.50
C GLU A 326 -27.49 -21.32 -5.00
N PHE A 327 -27.24 -21.50 -3.70
CA PHE A 327 -27.05 -22.82 -3.10
C PHE A 327 -28.23 -23.75 -3.38
N LYS A 328 -29.47 -23.26 -3.33
CA LYS A 328 -30.66 -24.07 -3.63
C LYS A 328 -30.74 -24.47 -5.11
N GLU A 329 -30.41 -23.57 -6.02
CA GLU A 329 -30.41 -23.85 -7.47
C GLU A 329 -29.30 -24.84 -7.85
N LEU A 330 -28.16 -24.74 -7.17
CA LEU A 330 -26.98 -25.57 -7.39
C LEU A 330 -27.05 -26.94 -6.71
N ASN A 331 -27.98 -27.13 -5.77
CA ASN A 331 -28.14 -28.34 -4.97
C ASN A 331 -29.48 -29.04 -5.28
N THR A 332 -29.68 -29.35 -6.57
CA THR A 332 -30.89 -30.00 -7.09
C THR A 332 -30.60 -31.39 -7.63
N MET A 333 -31.63 -32.25 -7.61
CA MET A 333 -31.53 -33.60 -8.15
C MET A 333 -31.27 -33.57 -9.67
N GLU A 334 -31.87 -32.63 -10.39
CA GLU A 334 -31.66 -32.47 -11.84
C GLU A 334 -30.21 -32.15 -12.19
N ARG A 335 -29.52 -31.37 -11.35
CA ARG A 335 -28.09 -31.09 -11.55
C ARG A 335 -27.24 -32.33 -11.29
N TYR A 336 -27.56 -33.11 -10.27
CA TYR A 336 -26.93 -34.41 -10.01
C TYR A 336 -27.14 -35.39 -11.19
N GLU A 337 -28.36 -35.52 -11.70
CA GLU A 337 -28.63 -36.36 -12.87
C GLU A 337 -27.78 -35.96 -14.08
N LYS A 338 -27.56 -34.66 -14.27
CA LYS A 338 -26.70 -34.15 -15.33
C LYS A 338 -25.24 -34.58 -15.13
N GLU A 339 -24.70 -34.52 -13.91
CA GLU A 339 -23.33 -35.00 -13.62
C GLU A 339 -23.17 -36.50 -13.89
N VAL A 340 -24.15 -37.31 -13.49
CA VAL A 340 -24.15 -38.76 -13.74
C VAL A 340 -24.19 -39.04 -15.24
N ARG A 341 -25.06 -38.36 -16.00
CA ARG A 341 -25.18 -38.56 -17.45
C ARG A 341 -23.94 -38.11 -18.23
N THR A 342 -23.27 -37.05 -17.79
CA THR A 342 -22.04 -36.57 -18.45
C THR A 342 -20.78 -37.32 -17.98
N GLY A 343 -20.86 -38.07 -16.88
CA GLY A 343 -19.73 -38.75 -16.26
C GLY A 343 -18.73 -37.80 -15.56
N LEU A 344 -19.08 -36.52 -15.42
CA LEU A 344 -18.23 -35.48 -14.82
C LEU A 344 -18.70 -35.18 -13.40
N LEU A 345 -18.48 -36.13 -12.50
CA LEU A 345 -18.82 -36.00 -11.08
C LEU A 345 -17.76 -35.17 -10.37
N THR A 346 -18.17 -34.12 -9.67
CA THR A 346 -17.27 -33.28 -8.86
C THR A 346 -17.72 -33.25 -7.41
N TRP A 347 -16.77 -33.41 -6.50
CA TRP A 347 -17.03 -33.21 -5.07
C TRP A 347 -17.38 -31.74 -4.82
N GLY A 348 -18.46 -31.47 -4.09
CA GLY A 348 -18.92 -30.10 -3.84
C GLY A 348 -20.22 -30.03 -3.04
N LEU A 349 -21.15 -29.19 -3.51
CA LEU A 349 -22.48 -29.03 -2.90
C LEU A 349 -23.34 -30.30 -3.04
N LEU A 350 -23.19 -30.96 -4.18
CA LEU A 350 -23.72 -32.30 -4.44
C LEU A 350 -22.83 -33.35 -3.79
N HIS A 351 -23.35 -34.56 -3.60
CA HIS A 351 -22.64 -35.69 -2.98
C HIS A 351 -22.36 -35.54 -1.46
N THR A 352 -23.07 -34.65 -0.76
CA THR A 352 -23.01 -34.52 0.70
C THR A 352 -23.98 -35.47 1.41
N ASP A 353 -23.69 -35.88 2.66
CA ASP A 353 -24.61 -36.72 3.47
C ASP A 353 -26.03 -36.13 3.53
N LYS A 354 -26.13 -34.80 3.65
CA LYS A 354 -27.42 -34.10 3.63
C LYS A 354 -28.14 -34.25 2.29
N PHE A 355 -27.45 -34.03 1.16
CA PHE A 355 -28.01 -34.20 -0.18
C PHE A 355 -28.57 -35.62 -0.38
N TRP A 356 -27.79 -36.64 0.01
CA TRP A 356 -28.21 -38.03 -0.12
C TRP A 356 -29.46 -38.33 0.72
N ARG A 357 -29.50 -37.88 1.98
CA ARG A 357 -30.69 -38.05 2.83
C ARG A 357 -31.93 -37.36 2.27
N GLU A 358 -31.77 -36.17 1.71
CA GLU A 358 -32.89 -35.38 1.16
C GLU A 358 -33.41 -35.97 -0.17
N ASN A 359 -32.54 -36.56 -0.98
CA ASN A 359 -32.88 -37.00 -2.34
C ASN A 359 -32.93 -38.52 -2.52
N VAL A 360 -32.74 -39.33 -1.45
CA VAL A 360 -32.69 -40.80 -1.53
C VAL A 360 -33.89 -41.40 -2.29
N MET A 361 -35.08 -40.86 -2.11
CA MET A 361 -36.30 -41.35 -2.77
C MET A 361 -36.31 -41.08 -4.28
N ALA A 362 -35.60 -40.04 -4.75
CA ALA A 362 -35.52 -39.73 -6.17
C ALA A 362 -34.75 -40.79 -6.98
N PHE A 363 -33.93 -41.61 -6.31
CA PHE A 363 -33.18 -42.70 -6.95
C PHE A 363 -34.06 -43.90 -7.35
N GLU A 364 -35.29 -43.99 -6.84
CA GLU A 364 -36.25 -45.04 -7.24
C GLU A 364 -36.91 -44.75 -8.60
N ALA A 365 -36.79 -43.51 -9.09
CA ALA A 365 -37.39 -43.09 -10.34
C ALA A 365 -36.86 -43.87 -11.55
N ASN A 366 -37.74 -44.07 -12.55
CA ASN A 366 -37.42 -44.76 -13.81
C ASN A 366 -36.78 -46.14 -13.62
N ASP A 367 -37.32 -46.93 -12.67
CA ASP A 367 -36.81 -48.28 -12.36
C ASP A 367 -35.32 -48.26 -11.97
N PHE A 368 -35.00 -47.36 -11.06
CA PHE A 368 -33.66 -47.16 -10.49
C PHE A 368 -32.59 -46.77 -11.53
N ALA A 369 -32.97 -46.10 -12.62
CA ALA A 369 -32.08 -45.78 -13.74
C ALA A 369 -30.78 -45.06 -13.34
N LEU A 370 -30.78 -44.26 -12.27
CA LEU A 370 -29.61 -43.51 -11.82
C LEU A 370 -28.57 -44.34 -11.04
N ILE A 371 -28.94 -45.55 -10.61
CA ILE A 371 -28.07 -46.46 -9.85
C ILE A 371 -28.00 -47.86 -10.47
N ARG A 372 -28.67 -48.06 -11.59
CA ARG A 372 -28.61 -49.28 -12.40
C ARG A 372 -27.37 -49.18 -13.30
N TRP A 373 -26.32 -49.90 -12.92
CA TRP A 373 -25.07 -50.02 -13.67
C TRP A 373 -25.05 -51.33 -14.45
#